data_AF-A0A4R0CZX9-F1
#
_entry.id   AF-A0A4R0CZX9-F1
#
_cell.length_a   1.000
_cell.length_b   1.000
_cell.length_c   1.000
_cell.angle_alpha   90.00
_cell.angle_beta   90.00
_cell.angle_gamma   90.00
#
_symmetry.space_group_name_H-M   'P 1'
#
loop_
_entity.id
_entity.type
_entity.pdbx_description
1 polymer ?
#
loop_
_entity_poly.entity_id
_entity_poly.type
_entity_poly.pdbx_seq_one_letter_code
_entity_poly.pdbx_strand_id
1 'polypeptide(L)'
;MKKNHLTSSDQFDKIVISRLFAADFAQPVQDAAFYKNKAITQIESAIKNIASASSAHEFNTAVAQANAFISAAHDYEFIDLTEKAEWVQKTWDAIRSQKVLEA
;
A
#
# COMPACT_ATOMS: atom_id res chain seq x y z
N MET A 1 45.56 27.59 8.36
CA MET A 1 44.44 27.04 7.58
C MET A 1 44.24 25.59 7.99
N LYS A 2 43.18 25.27 8.75
CA LYS A 2 42.85 23.87 9.11
C LYS A 2 42.21 23.20 7.89
N LYS A 3 42.90 22.22 7.30
CA LYS A 3 42.29 21.30 6.34
C LYS A 3 41.41 20.35 7.15
N ASN A 4 40.10 20.56 7.12
CA ASN A 4 39.16 19.54 7.56
C ASN A 4 39.29 18.37 6.57
N HIS A 5 40.10 17.37 6.92
CA HIS A 5 40.03 16.09 6.24
C HIS A 5 38.65 15.51 6.56
N LEU A 6 37.79 15.46 5.54
CA LEU A 6 36.65 14.56 5.47
C LEU A 6 37.22 13.15 5.57
N THR A 7 37.42 12.70 6.81
CA THR A 7 37.80 11.32 7.10
C THR A 7 36.66 10.46 6.66
N SER A 8 36.91 9.72 5.57
CA SER A 8 36.32 8.44 5.19
C SER A 8 34.86 8.25 5.60
N SER A 9 33.95 8.14 4.62
CA SER A 9 32.75 7.33 4.87
C SER A 9 33.23 6.00 5.46
N ASP A 10 32.70 5.64 6.62
CA ASP A 10 33.26 4.58 7.43
C ASP A 10 33.28 3.30 6.58
N GLN A 11 34.27 2.42 6.77
CA GLN A 11 34.36 1.19 5.97
C GLN A 11 33.06 0.39 6.11
N PHE A 12 32.42 0.51 7.28
CA PHE A 12 31.08 0.05 7.57
C PHE A 12 30.01 0.71 6.67
N ASP A 13 29.98 2.03 6.54
CA ASP A 13 29.03 2.74 5.68
C ASP A 13 29.13 2.29 4.22
N LYS A 14 30.35 2.06 3.73
CA LYS A 14 30.57 1.55 2.37
C LYS A 14 30.03 0.13 2.19
N ILE A 15 30.19 -0.73 3.20
CA ILE A 15 29.65 -2.09 3.19
C ILE A 15 28.12 -2.04 3.23
N VAL A 16 27.53 -1.19 4.08
CA VAL A 16 26.07 -1.04 4.21
C VAL A 16 25.46 -0.54 2.89
N ILE A 17 26.02 0.53 2.31
CA ILE A 17 25.56 1.05 1.01
C ILE A 17 25.73 0.01 -0.09
N SER A 18 26.89 -0.65 -0.16
CA SER A 18 27.14 -1.70 -1.16
C SER A 18 26.15 -2.85 -1.04
N ARG A 19 25.83 -3.29 0.19
CA ARG A 19 24.85 -4.34 0.44
C ARG A 19 23.42 -3.91 0.13
N LEU A 20 23.01 -2.69 0.47
CA LEU A 20 21.67 -2.16 0.15
C LEU A 20 21.36 -2.21 -1.35
N PHE A 21 22.36 -2.02 -2.21
CA PHE A 21 22.19 -1.98 -3.67
C PHE A 21 22.79 -3.19 -4.39
N ALA A 22 23.18 -4.24 -3.68
CA ALA A 22 23.74 -5.44 -4.30
C ALA A 22 22.66 -6.22 -5.06
N ALA A 23 23.03 -6.86 -6.18
CA ALA A 23 22.09 -7.59 -7.04
C ALA A 23 21.45 -8.82 -6.36
N ASP A 24 22.11 -9.36 -5.32
CA ASP A 24 21.63 -10.46 -4.48
C ASP A 24 20.77 -9.97 -3.30
N PHE A 25 20.98 -8.72 -2.88
CA PHE A 25 20.17 -8.03 -1.88
C PHE A 25 19.00 -7.26 -2.49
N ALA A 26 18.86 -7.34 -3.83
CA ALA A 26 17.97 -6.56 -4.68
C ALA A 26 16.66 -6.23 -3.98
N GLN A 27 16.64 -5.06 -3.33
CA GLN A 27 15.40 -4.38 -3.08
C GLN A 27 14.81 -4.26 -4.48
N PRO A 28 13.66 -4.91 -4.75
CA PRO A 28 13.09 -4.87 -6.09
C PRO A 28 13.04 -3.40 -6.49
N VAL A 29 13.35 -3.09 -7.75
CA VAL A 29 13.27 -1.72 -8.30
C VAL A 29 11.77 -1.37 -8.33
N GLN A 30 11.20 -1.21 -7.15
CA GLN A 30 9.82 -0.88 -6.88
C GLN A 30 9.82 0.63 -6.91
N ASP A 31 9.65 1.15 -8.11
CA ASP A 31 9.39 2.56 -8.30
C ASP A 31 8.03 2.93 -7.68
N ALA A 32 7.77 4.23 -7.58
CA ALA A 32 6.50 4.72 -7.07
C ALA A 32 5.29 4.14 -7.84
N ALA A 33 5.45 3.82 -9.13
CA ALA A 33 4.38 3.24 -9.94
C ALA A 33 4.06 1.80 -9.52
N PHE A 34 5.06 0.98 -9.20
CA PHE A 34 4.86 -0.36 -8.66
C PHE A 34 4.03 -0.33 -7.37
N TYR A 35 4.40 0.52 -6.42
CA TYR A 35 3.68 0.62 -5.14
C TYR A 35 2.27 1.17 -5.32
N LYS A 36 2.08 2.17 -6.19
CA LYS A 36 0.76 2.66 -6.56
C LYS A 36 -0.12 1.55 -7.14
N ASN A 37 0.40 0.78 -8.09
CA ASN A 37 -0.34 -0.33 -8.70
C ASN A 37 -0.69 -1.44 -7.70
N LYS A 38 0.24 -1.73 -6.77
CA LYS A 38 0.01 -2.69 -5.69
C LYS A 38 -1.13 -2.21 -4.78
N ALA A 39 -1.11 -0.94 -4.38
CA ALA A 39 -2.13 -0.35 -3.54
C ALA A 39 -3.51 -0.38 -4.22
N ILE A 40 -3.59 0.01 -5.50
CA ILE A 40 -4.83 -0.06 -6.29
C ILE A 40 -5.36 -1.50 -6.34
N THR A 41 -4.50 -2.48 -6.64
CA THR A 41 -4.88 -3.90 -6.70
C THR A 41 -5.44 -4.38 -5.36
N GLN A 42 -4.86 -3.95 -4.23
CA GLN A 42 -5.36 -4.30 -2.89
C GLN A 42 -6.73 -3.70 -2.61
N ILE A 43 -6.97 -2.45 -2.98
CA ILE A 43 -8.28 -1.79 -2.86
C ILE A 43 -9.32 -2.53 -3.71
N GLU A 44 -9.04 -2.80 -4.98
CA GLU A 44 -9.94 -3.51 -5.89
C GLU A 44 -10.30 -4.91 -5.37
N SER A 45 -9.29 -5.64 -4.87
CA SER A 45 -9.48 -6.98 -4.34
C SER A 45 -10.35 -6.96 -3.09
N ALA A 46 -10.13 -6.02 -2.18
CA ALA A 46 -10.95 -5.87 -0.98
C ALA A 46 -12.40 -5.52 -1.32
N ILE A 47 -12.64 -4.59 -2.26
CA ILE A 47 -13.99 -4.24 -2.72
C ILE A 47 -14.68 -5.43 -3.37
N LYS A 48 -13.97 -6.22 -4.19
CA LYS A 48 -14.51 -7.45 -4.77
C LYS A 48 -14.90 -8.46 -3.67
N ASN A 49 -14.09 -8.58 -2.63
CA ASN A 49 -14.36 -9.48 -1.51
C ASN A 49 -15.60 -9.06 -0.71
N ILE A 50 -15.93 -7.75 -0.63
CA ILE A 50 -17.20 -7.29 -0.04
C ILE A 50 -18.39 -7.88 -0.81
N ALA A 51 -18.36 -7.78 -2.14
CA ALA A 51 -19.43 -8.26 -3.00
C ALA A 51 -19.55 -9.80 -3.01
N SER A 52 -18.45 -10.53 -2.84
CA SER A 52 -18.43 -11.99 -2.83
C SER A 52 -18.47 -12.63 -1.44
N ALA A 53 -18.61 -11.85 -0.37
CA ALA A 53 -18.63 -12.36 0.99
C ALA A 53 -19.80 -13.33 1.21
N SER A 54 -19.52 -14.49 1.82
CA SER A 54 -20.49 -15.54 2.11
C SER A 54 -20.92 -15.59 3.58
N SER A 55 -20.21 -14.84 4.45
CA SER A 55 -20.55 -14.70 5.86
C SER A 55 -20.40 -13.25 6.34
N ALA A 56 -21.08 -12.91 7.44
CA ALA A 56 -20.94 -11.61 8.09
C ALA A 56 -19.49 -11.31 8.51
N HIS A 57 -18.72 -12.34 8.90
CA HIS A 57 -17.31 -12.18 9.28
C HIS A 57 -16.44 -11.80 8.07
N GLU A 58 -16.58 -12.51 6.95
CA GLU A 58 -15.89 -12.20 5.70
C GLU A 58 -16.23 -10.79 5.21
N PHE A 59 -17.51 -10.44 5.26
CA PHE A 59 -17.99 -9.12 4.88
C PHE A 59 -17.35 -8.00 5.70
N ASN A 60 -17.44 -8.09 7.03
CA ASN A 60 -16.88 -7.08 7.94
C ASN A 60 -15.36 -6.96 7.77
N THR A 61 -14.68 -8.09 7.55
CA THR A 61 -13.23 -8.11 7.30
C THR A 61 -12.89 -7.42 5.99
N ALA A 62 -13.63 -7.71 4.90
CA ALA A 62 -13.41 -7.10 3.59
C ALA A 62 -13.67 -5.58 3.61
N VAL A 63 -14.70 -5.13 4.34
CA VAL A 63 -14.99 -3.70 4.55
C VAL A 63 -13.84 -3.01 5.30
N ALA A 64 -13.37 -3.61 6.39
CA ALA A 64 -12.26 -3.07 7.16
C ALA A 64 -10.97 -3.01 6.32
N GLN A 65 -10.69 -4.04 5.53
CA GLN A 65 -9.54 -4.08 4.61
C GLN A 65 -9.62 -3.01 3.53
N ALA A 66 -10.78 -2.82 2.88
CA ALA A 66 -10.95 -1.81 1.85
C ALA A 66 -10.66 -0.40 2.41
N ASN A 67 -11.23 -0.07 3.57
CA ASN A 67 -10.99 1.22 4.22
C ASN A 67 -9.53 1.42 4.66
N ALA A 68 -8.88 0.36 5.17
CA ALA A 68 -7.48 0.40 5.55
C ALA A 68 -6.56 0.62 4.34
N PHE A 69 -6.80 -0.09 3.23
CA PHE A 69 -6.02 0.06 2.01
C PHE A 69 -6.22 1.42 1.35
N ILE A 70 -7.44 1.96 1.32
CA ILE A 70 -7.71 3.31 0.81
C ILE A 70 -6.98 4.36 1.65
N SER A 71 -7.02 4.23 2.98
CA SER A 71 -6.34 5.17 3.88
C SER A 71 -4.82 5.10 3.68
N ALA A 72 -4.25 3.90 3.69
CA ALA A 72 -2.82 3.71 3.45
C ALA A 72 -2.38 4.24 2.08
N ALA A 73 -3.16 3.99 1.03
CA ALA A 73 -2.84 4.48 -0.31
C ALA A 73 -2.79 6.01 -0.37
N HIS A 74 -3.66 6.69 0.37
CA HIS A 74 -3.66 8.14 0.47
C HIS A 74 -2.50 8.65 1.35
N ASP A 75 -2.25 8.01 2.49
CA ASP A 75 -1.21 8.43 3.44
C ASP A 75 0.21 8.27 2.87
N TYR A 76 0.40 7.32 1.95
CA TYR A 76 1.62 7.16 1.16
C TYR A 76 1.62 7.93 -0.16
N GLU A 77 0.63 8.79 -0.40
CA GLU A 77 0.50 9.63 -1.61
C GLU A 77 0.45 8.83 -2.93
N PHE A 78 0.04 7.56 -2.88
CA PHE A 78 -0.21 6.76 -4.07
C PHE A 78 -1.49 7.18 -4.79
N ILE A 79 -2.46 7.70 -4.03
CA ILE A 79 -3.68 8.29 -4.54
C ILE A 79 -3.89 9.69 -3.97
N ASP A 80 -4.53 10.56 -4.74
CA ASP A 80 -4.95 11.88 -4.26
C ASP A 80 -6.30 11.83 -3.50
N LEU A 81 -6.73 12.99 -3.01
CA LEU A 81 -7.99 13.12 -2.27
C LEU A 81 -9.22 12.82 -3.13
N THR A 82 -9.16 13.12 -4.43
CA THR A 82 -10.24 12.85 -5.39
C THR A 82 -10.37 11.35 -5.62
N GLU A 83 -9.25 10.68 -5.94
CA GLU A 83 -9.16 9.23 -6.08
C GLU A 83 -9.63 8.53 -4.80
N LYS A 84 -9.24 9.03 -3.61
CA LYS A 84 -9.74 8.52 -2.32
C LYS A 84 -11.26 8.57 -2.22
N ALA A 85 -11.88 9.70 -2.58
CA ALA A 85 -13.34 9.85 -2.53
C ALA A 85 -14.04 8.86 -3.47
N GLU A 86 -13.50 8.65 -4.67
CA GLU A 86 -14.04 7.66 -5.62
C GLU A 86 -13.96 6.23 -5.08
N TRP A 87 -12.83 5.85 -4.47
CA TRP A 87 -12.67 4.52 -3.88
C TRP A 87 -13.60 4.29 -2.68
N VAL A 88 -13.79 5.32 -1.85
CA VAL A 88 -14.77 5.27 -0.75
C VAL A 88 -16.18 5.08 -1.30
N GLN A 89 -16.56 5.81 -2.36
CA GLN A 89 -17.87 5.64 -2.99
C GLN A 89 -18.07 4.23 -3.55
N LYS A 90 -17.09 3.68 -4.27
CA LYS A 90 -17.14 2.29 -4.77
C LYS A 90 -17.29 1.27 -3.64
N THR A 91 -16.62 1.50 -2.50
CA THR A 91 -16.75 0.66 -1.30
C THR A 91 -18.17 0.70 -0.76
N TRP A 92 -18.77 1.88 -0.66
CA TRP A 92 -20.17 2.03 -0.24
C TRP A 92 -21.16 1.37 -1.18
N ASP A 93 -20.95 1.48 -2.49
CA ASP A 93 -21.81 0.85 -3.48
C ASP A 93 -21.75 -0.68 -3.35
N ALA A 94 -20.56 -1.25 -3.14
CA ALA A 94 -20.39 -2.68 -2.88
C ALA A 94 -21.09 -3.11 -1.57
N ILE A 95 -20.93 -2.34 -0.49
CA ILE A 95 -21.60 -2.58 0.80
C ILE A 95 -23.12 -2.62 0.63
N ARG A 96 -23.71 -1.64 -0.06
CA ARG A 96 -25.17 -1.54 -0.26
C ARG A 96 -25.73 -2.66 -1.14
N SER A 97 -24.90 -3.26 -2.00
CA SER A 97 -25.31 -4.37 -2.86
C SER A 97 -25.36 -5.72 -2.14
N GLN A 98 -24.72 -5.83 -0.97
CA GLN A 98 -24.57 -7.08 -0.24
C GLN A 98 -25.76 -7.35 0.69
N LYS A 99 -26.19 -8.61 0.77
CA LYS A 99 -27.35 -9.08 1.57
C LYS A 99 -26.96 -10.02 2.72
N VAL A 100 -25.68 -10.33 2.89
CA VAL A 100 -25.18 -11.30 3.89
C VAL A 100 -25.48 -10.92 5.35
N LEU A 101 -25.87 -9.67 5.62
CA LEU A 101 -26.28 -9.19 6.95
C LEU A 101 -27.81 -9.21 7.16
N GLU A 102 -28.59 -9.54 6.13
CA GLU A 102 -30.07 -9.64 6.19
C GLU A 102 -30.56 -11.05 6.52
N ALA A 103 -29.66 -12.04 6.55
CA ALA A 103 -29.92 -13.45 6.86
C ALA A 103 -29.69 -13.75 8.35
#